data_AF-A0A0L0FAT7-F1
#
_entry.id   AF-A0A0L0FAT7-F1
#
_cell.length_a   1.000
_cell.length_b   1.000
_cell.length_c   1.000
_cell.angle_alpha   90.00
_cell.angle_beta   90.00
_cell.angle_gamma   90.00
#
_symmetry.space_group_name_H-M   'P 1'
#
loop_
_entity.id
_entity.type
_entity.pdbx_description
1 polymer ?
#
loop_
_entity_poly.entity_id
_entity_poly.type
_entity_poly.pdbx_seq_one_letter_code
_entity_poly.pdbx_strand_id
1 'polypeptide(L)'
;ETDKLWQARKHCFWAAQSYTPGKSLMATDVAVPISRLAECIDATKKELDASFLFCPIVGHVGDGNFHVVIMFDSNDPRETAEAHKLNEQMVCKAII
;
A
#
# COMPACT_ATOMS: atom_id res chain seq x y z
N GLU A 1 -2.00 26.23 -3.86
CA GLU A 1 -1.62 24.84 -4.25
C GLU A 1 -1.65 23.86 -3.09
N THR A 2 -1.22 24.29 -1.89
CA THR A 2 -1.14 23.46 -0.68
C THR A 2 -2.44 22.73 -0.32
N ASP A 3 -3.59 23.41 -0.40
CA ASP A 3 -4.89 22.78 -0.06
C ASP A 3 -5.29 21.68 -1.04
N LYS A 4 -5.02 21.84 -2.34
CA LYS A 4 -5.38 20.83 -3.34
C LYS A 4 -4.56 19.55 -3.17
N LEU A 5 -3.26 19.68 -2.92
CA LEU A 5 -2.38 18.53 -2.64
C LEU A 5 -2.77 17.84 -1.33
N TRP A 6 -3.12 18.62 -0.30
CA TRP A 6 -3.59 18.09 0.97
C TRP A 6 -4.92 17.34 0.86
N GLN A 7 -5.88 17.88 0.09
CA GLN A 7 -7.14 17.19 -0.21
C GLN A 7 -6.90 15.93 -1.03
N ALA A 8 -6.04 15.98 -2.06
CA ALA A 8 -5.68 14.80 -2.85
C ALA A 8 -5.11 13.67 -1.98
N ARG A 9 -4.21 13.98 -1.04
CA ARG A 9 -3.67 13.02 -0.07
C ARG A 9 -4.77 12.39 0.80
N LYS A 10 -5.69 13.20 1.33
CA LYS A 10 -6.84 12.70 2.12
C LYS A 10 -7.77 11.82 1.29
N HIS A 11 -7.80 12.05 -0.02
CA HIS A 11 -8.68 11.33 -0.94
C HIS A 11 -8.04 10.08 -1.52
N CYS A 12 -6.77 9.75 -1.27
CA CYS A 12 -6.12 8.57 -1.85
C CYS A 12 -6.89 7.28 -1.57
N PHE A 13 -7.40 7.10 -0.34
CA PHE A 13 -8.23 5.94 0.01
C PHE A 13 -9.51 5.86 -0.84
N TRP A 14 -10.26 6.96 -0.89
CA TRP A 14 -11.52 7.04 -1.64
C TRP A 14 -11.30 6.96 -3.16
N ALA A 15 -10.19 7.49 -3.65
CA ALA A 15 -9.78 7.42 -5.03
C ALA A 15 -9.45 5.96 -5.43
N ALA A 16 -8.73 5.22 -4.57
CA ALA A 16 -8.48 3.80 -4.80
C ALA A 16 -9.78 2.99 -4.87
N GLN A 17 -10.70 3.22 -3.92
CA GLN A 17 -12.00 2.56 -3.92
C GLN A 17 -12.84 2.89 -5.16
N SER A 18 -12.82 4.16 -5.62
CA SER A 18 -13.53 4.60 -6.82
C SER A 18 -12.89 4.05 -8.10
N TYR A 19 -11.56 3.85 -8.11
CA TYR A 19 -10.81 3.32 -9.24
C TYR A 19 -11.04 1.81 -9.44
N THR A 20 -11.32 1.07 -8.38
CA THR A 20 -11.65 -0.36 -8.44
C THR A 20 -13.01 -0.67 -7.80
N PRO A 21 -14.14 -0.28 -8.44
CA PRO A 21 -15.47 -0.52 -7.90
C PRO A 21 -15.74 -2.02 -7.65
N GLY A 22 -16.34 -2.33 -6.50
CA GLY A 22 -16.69 -3.71 -6.13
C GLY A 22 -15.54 -4.56 -5.58
N LYS A 23 -14.29 -4.08 -5.63
CA LYS A 23 -13.16 -4.74 -4.97
C LYS A 23 -13.16 -4.43 -3.47
N SER A 24 -12.76 -5.41 -2.68
CA SER A 24 -12.37 -5.25 -1.29
C SER A 24 -11.03 -4.54 -1.17
N LEU A 25 -10.75 -4.01 0.02
CA LEU A 25 -9.58 -3.22 0.33
C LEU A 25 -8.92 -3.78 1.59
N MET A 26 -7.61 -3.98 1.53
CA MET A 26 -6.76 -4.23 2.70
C MET A 26 -5.81 -3.04 2.87
N ALA A 27 -6.00 -2.28 3.93
CA ALA A 27 -5.08 -1.21 4.32
C ALA A 27 -3.97 -1.80 5.17
N THR A 28 -2.73 -1.61 4.73
CA THR A 28 -1.54 -2.07 5.45
C THR A 28 -0.78 -0.90 6.06
N ASP A 29 0.05 -1.17 7.05
CA ASP A 29 0.78 -0.14 7.79
C ASP A 29 2.12 -0.68 8.30
N VAL A 30 3.22 -0.03 7.92
CA VAL A 30 4.56 -0.32 8.42
C VAL A 30 5.33 0.96 8.74
N ALA A 31 6.13 0.91 9.80
CA ALA A 31 7.05 1.96 10.19
C ALA A 31 8.47 1.40 10.32
N VAL A 32 9.44 2.13 9.77
CA VAL A 32 10.87 1.80 9.82
C VAL A 32 11.66 3.05 10.20
N PRO A 33 12.92 2.92 10.68
CA PRO A 33 13.79 4.09 10.82
C PRO A 33 13.84 4.89 9.52
N ILE A 34 13.73 6.23 9.59
CA ILE A 34 13.69 7.11 8.41
C ILE A 34 14.85 6.85 7.44
N SER A 35 16.04 6.52 7.98
CA SER A 35 17.23 6.15 7.19
C SER A 35 17.04 4.91 6.30
N ARG A 36 16.08 4.04 6.62
CA ARG A 36 15.75 2.80 5.89
C ARG A 36 14.43 2.88 5.13
N LEU A 37 13.70 4.00 5.22
CA LEU A 37 12.38 4.17 4.61
C LEU A 37 12.43 3.99 3.09
N ALA A 38 13.36 4.67 2.41
CA ALA A 38 13.49 4.59 0.95
C ALA A 38 13.77 3.14 0.48
N GLU A 39 14.67 2.45 1.17
CA GLU A 39 14.98 1.04 0.89
C GLU A 39 13.76 0.14 1.07
N CYS A 40 13.01 0.32 2.16
CA CYS A 40 11.81 -0.46 2.44
C CYS A 40 10.71 -0.23 1.40
N ILE A 41 10.51 1.03 0.98
CA ILE A 41 9.55 1.39 -0.07
C ILE A 41 9.97 0.78 -1.42
N ASP A 42 11.24 0.89 -1.81
CA ASP A 42 11.72 0.33 -3.09
C ASP A 42 11.58 -1.19 -3.14
N ALA A 43 11.90 -1.87 -2.03
CA ALA A 43 11.74 -3.31 -1.93
C ALA A 43 10.27 -3.73 -1.97
N THR A 44 9.39 -2.98 -1.30
CA THR A 44 7.93 -3.20 -1.35
C THR A 44 7.41 -2.97 -2.76
N LYS A 45 7.80 -1.86 -3.40
CA LYS A 45 7.36 -1.50 -4.75
C LYS A 45 7.70 -2.59 -5.78
N LYS A 46 8.88 -3.21 -5.69
CA LYS A 46 9.26 -4.32 -6.59
C LYS A 46 8.29 -5.50 -6.53
N GLU A 47 7.76 -5.81 -5.35
CA GLU A 47 6.78 -6.89 -5.19
C GLU A 47 5.41 -6.48 -5.68
N LEU A 48 4.99 -5.25 -5.39
CA LEU A 48 3.72 -4.72 -5.88
C LEU A 48 3.71 -4.66 -7.42
N ASP A 49 4.80 -4.22 -8.04
CA ASP A 49 4.95 -4.16 -9.50
C ASP A 49 4.98 -5.57 -10.14
N ALA A 50 5.36 -6.61 -9.39
CA ALA A 50 5.31 -8.01 -9.83
C ALA A 50 3.93 -8.67 -9.61
N SER A 51 3.06 -8.03 -8.83
CA SER A 51 1.70 -8.51 -8.58
C SER A 51 0.75 -8.05 -9.67
N PHE A 52 -0.34 -8.79 -9.84
CA PHE A 52 -1.44 -8.39 -10.71
C PHE A 52 -2.50 -7.54 -9.98
N LEU A 53 -2.34 -7.31 -8.68
CA LEU A 53 -3.23 -6.49 -7.86
C LEU A 53 -2.92 -4.99 -7.97
N PHE A 54 -3.94 -4.16 -7.82
CA PHE A 54 -3.77 -2.71 -7.75
C PHE A 54 -3.46 -2.28 -6.32
N CYS A 55 -2.25 -1.77 -6.09
CA CYS A 55 -1.72 -1.53 -4.75
C CYS A 55 -1.09 -0.13 -4.59
N PRO A 56 -1.89 0.96 -4.50
CA PRO A 56 -1.33 2.29 -4.27
C PRO A 56 -0.61 2.41 -2.92
N ILE A 57 0.56 3.05 -2.94
CA ILE A 57 1.35 3.40 -1.76
C ILE A 57 1.06 4.84 -1.35
N VAL A 58 0.83 5.07 -0.06
CA VAL A 58 0.72 6.41 0.56
C VAL A 58 1.45 6.43 1.89
N GLY A 59 2.22 7.48 2.17
CA GLY A 59 3.04 7.49 3.38
C GLY A 59 3.16 8.83 4.08
N HIS A 60 3.43 8.74 5.37
CA HIS A 60 3.84 9.82 6.23
C HIS A 60 5.37 9.83 6.26
N VAL A 61 6.00 10.10 5.11
CA VAL A 61 7.45 9.90 4.94
C VAL A 61 8.35 10.68 5.92
N GLY A 62 7.81 11.70 6.61
CA GLY A 62 8.52 12.48 7.62
C GLY A 62 8.74 11.77 8.96
N ASP A 63 8.00 10.70 9.27
CA ASP A 63 8.13 9.94 10.53
C ASP A 63 8.53 8.46 10.32
N GLY A 64 8.83 8.06 9.08
CA GLY A 64 9.27 6.70 8.75
C GLY A 64 8.14 5.73 8.46
N ASN A 65 6.90 6.21 8.34
CA ASN A 65 5.73 5.38 8.12
C ASN A 65 5.19 5.43 6.68
N PHE A 66 4.75 4.28 6.17
CA PHE A 66 3.98 4.19 4.93
C PHE A 66 2.95 3.07 4.95
N HIS A 67 1.95 3.23 4.10
CA HIS A 67 0.82 2.34 3.90
C HIS A 67 0.76 1.85 2.47
N VAL A 68 0.30 0.63 2.28
CA VAL A 68 -0.13 0.10 0.98
C VAL A 68 -1.62 -0.19 1.08
N VAL A 69 -2.37 0.26 0.09
CA VAL A 69 -3.79 -0.07 -0.04
C VAL A 69 -3.91 -1.15 -1.09
N ILE A 70 -4.12 -2.40 -0.68
CA ILE A 70 -4.20 -3.56 -1.58
C ILE A 70 -5.66 -3.76 -1.99
N MET A 71 -5.96 -3.62 -3.28
CA MET A 71 -7.30 -3.83 -3.83
C MET A 71 -7.42 -5.24 -4.42
N PHE A 72 -8.44 -6.00 -3.98
CA PHE A 72 -8.64 -7.39 -4.38
C PHE A 72 -10.12 -7.81 -4.30
N ASP A 73 -10.51 -8.86 -5.00
CA ASP A 73 -11.84 -9.47 -4.87
C ASP A 73 -11.81 -10.54 -3.77
N SER A 74 -12.58 -10.33 -2.70
CA SER A 74 -12.69 -11.29 -1.60
C SER A 74 -13.32 -12.63 -1.99
N ASN A 75 -13.98 -12.70 -3.15
CA ASN A 75 -14.58 -13.92 -3.66
C ASN A 75 -13.65 -14.70 -4.61
N ASP A 76 -12.52 -14.11 -5.04
CA ASP A 76 -11.47 -14.83 -5.78
C ASP A 76 -10.36 -15.25 -4.80
N PRO A 77 -10.21 -16.56 -4.52
CA PRO A 77 -9.18 -17.05 -3.61
C PRO A 77 -7.76 -16.71 -4.04
N ARG A 78 -7.51 -16.52 -5.35
CA ARG A 78 -6.18 -16.17 -5.86
C ARG A 78 -5.83 -14.72 -5.52
N GLU A 79 -6.78 -13.80 -5.69
CA GLU A 79 -6.57 -12.41 -5.33
C GLU A 79 -6.41 -12.25 -3.82
N THR A 80 -7.23 -12.98 -3.04
CA THR A 80 -7.14 -12.99 -1.58
C THR A 80 -5.79 -13.53 -1.10
N ALA A 81 -5.32 -14.65 -1.66
CA ALA A 81 -4.03 -15.21 -1.30
C ALA A 81 -2.85 -14.28 -1.66
N GLU A 82 -2.90 -13.66 -2.83
CA GLU A 82 -1.87 -12.70 -3.24
C GLU A 82 -1.88 -11.45 -2.34
N ALA A 83 -3.04 -10.94 -1.95
CA ALA A 83 -3.15 -9.81 -1.03
C ALA A 83 -2.51 -10.10 0.34
N HIS A 84 -2.79 -11.28 0.91
CA HIS A 84 -2.18 -11.70 2.17
C HIS A 84 -0.67 -11.89 2.07
N LYS A 85 -0.20 -12.51 0.98
CA LYS A 85 1.23 -12.68 0.70
C LYS A 85 1.96 -11.35 0.62
N LEU A 86 1.43 -10.38 -0.13
CA LEU A 86 2.04 -9.04 -0.23
C LEU A 86 2.13 -8.34 1.13
N ASN A 87 1.07 -8.44 1.95
CA ASN A 87 1.09 -7.88 3.30
C ASN A 87 2.14 -8.54 4.20
N GLU A 88 2.24 -9.87 4.18
CA GLU A 88 3.25 -10.60 4.95
C GLU A 88 4.68 -10.20 4.53
N GLN A 89 4.94 -10.14 3.23
CA GLN A 89 6.24 -9.75 2.69
C GLN A 89 6.63 -8.32 3.07
N MET A 90 5.67 -7.39 3.10
CA MET A 90 5.88 -6.02 3.54
C MET A 90 6.24 -5.96 5.04
N VAL A 91 5.50 -6.68 5.88
CA VAL A 91 5.78 -6.76 7.33
C VAL A 91 7.16 -7.35 7.60
N CYS A 92 7.53 -8.44 6.90
CA CYS A 92 8.86 -9.04 7.06
C CYS A 92 9.99 -8.06 6.76
N LYS A 93 9.85 -7.21 5.74
CA LYS A 93 10.87 -6.19 5.40
C LYS A 93 10.97 -5.06 6.41
N ALA A 94 9.88 -4.75 7.10
CA ALA A 94 9.88 -3.69 8.10
C ALA A 94 10.58 -4.12 9.41
N ILE A 95 10.63 -5.43 9.69
CA ILE A 95 11.17 -5.99 10.94
C ILE A 95 12.68 -6.29 10.86
N ILE A 96 13.22 -6.47 9.64
CA ILE A 96 14.67 -6.70 9.39
C ILE A 96 15.38 -5.36 9.30
#